data_AF-A0A1G3Q9R9-F1
#
_entry.id   AF-A0A1G3Q9R9-F1
#
_cell.length_a   1.000
_cell.length_b   1.000
_cell.length_c   1.000
_cell.angle_alpha   90.00
_cell.angle_beta   90.00
_cell.angle_gamma   90.00
#
_symmetry.space_group_name_H-M   'P 1'
#
loop_
_entity.id
_entity.type
_entity.pdbx_description
1 polymer ?
#
loop_
_entity_poly.entity_id
_entity_poly.type
_entity_poly.pdbx_seq_one_letter_code
_entity_poly.pdbx_strand_id
1 'polypeptide(L)'
;MRGSSDRRPEIVAPAGNLEKLKFAVIYGADAVYFGGGRHNLRIQSDNLAMDDIAEALRFCRERGVRTIFLLNSFLHEKDIAEAERSIAEIKHFAFDAVMVSDPGMLMLVREAGMESEIHLSTQMSTLNHRAARFWTDAFKIEGRMKSIYYVANTTRIYRHAADHAASGGFDEHLPFYRDEQELVSHRPYTGDLFNEFEGGGVISIPYIKKALFLGYKTGAAPDGAALIKTFNPIRRHETVEAIFPISDGIQDGRFTVCEIIDRDGSAVDMARPNAVYRIMFDREMGDDAVLRRRL
;
A
#
# COMPACT_ATOMS: atom_id res chain seq x y z
N MET A 1 -26.35 9.75 -7.97
CA MET A 1 -25.72 10.07 -6.67
C MET A 1 -26.32 9.16 -5.63
N ARG A 2 -25.53 8.27 -5.00
CA ARG A 2 -26.00 7.44 -3.87
C ARG A 2 -25.94 8.29 -2.59
N GLY A 3 -26.96 8.16 -1.73
CA GLY A 3 -27.20 9.01 -0.55
C GLY A 3 -26.07 8.97 0.49
N SER A 4 -25.90 10.09 1.21
CA SER A 4 -24.68 10.47 1.92
C SER A 4 -24.58 10.05 3.40
N SER A 5 -25.45 9.19 3.93
CA SER A 5 -25.45 8.84 5.35
C SER A 5 -24.90 7.45 5.68
N ASP A 6 -24.55 6.64 4.68
CA ASP A 6 -24.15 5.23 4.84
C ASP A 6 -22.85 4.86 4.08
N ARG A 7 -22.17 5.86 3.51
CA ARG A 7 -20.96 5.61 2.71
C ARG A 7 -19.74 5.61 3.61
N ARG A 8 -19.32 4.41 3.99
CA ARG A 8 -17.98 4.15 4.48
C ARG A 8 -16.95 4.68 3.47
N PRO A 9 -15.90 5.40 3.91
CA PRO A 9 -14.82 5.84 3.03
C PRO A 9 -14.13 4.67 2.32
N GLU A 10 -13.88 4.82 1.02
CA GLU A 10 -13.12 3.84 0.25
C GLU A 10 -11.61 3.98 0.48
N ILE A 11 -10.90 2.84 0.57
CA ILE A 11 -9.44 2.80 0.68
C ILE A 11 -8.79 2.49 -0.64
N VAL A 12 -8.10 3.51 -1.17
CA VAL A 12 -7.32 3.40 -2.39
C VAL A 12 -5.83 3.32 -2.06
N ALA A 13 -5.24 2.12 -2.18
CA ALA A 13 -3.87 1.84 -1.77
C ALA A 13 -2.86 1.84 -2.94
N PRO A 14 -1.64 2.35 -2.75
CA PRO A 14 -0.59 2.29 -3.77
C PRO A 14 -0.02 0.88 -3.93
N ALA A 15 0.14 0.44 -5.18
CA ALA A 15 0.87 -0.77 -5.53
C ALA A 15 2.05 -0.45 -6.44
N GLY A 16 3.27 -0.76 -5.99
CA GLY A 16 4.50 -0.53 -6.77
C GLY A 16 4.92 -1.72 -7.64
N ASN A 17 4.46 -2.92 -7.31
CA ASN A 17 4.69 -4.15 -8.06
C ASN A 17 3.56 -5.13 -7.71
N LEU A 18 3.52 -6.28 -8.38
CA LEU A 18 2.47 -7.29 -8.18
C LEU A 18 2.42 -7.80 -6.74
N GLU A 19 3.56 -7.97 -6.08
CA GLU A 19 3.65 -8.42 -4.68
C GLU A 19 2.98 -7.41 -3.73
N LYS A 20 3.33 -6.12 -3.84
CA LYS A 20 2.74 -5.04 -3.03
C LYS A 20 1.25 -4.89 -3.31
N LEU A 21 0.82 -5.10 -4.56
CA LEU A 21 -0.60 -5.12 -4.93
C LEU A 21 -1.36 -6.19 -4.16
N LYS A 22 -0.85 -7.43 -4.16
CA LYS A 22 -1.47 -8.54 -3.43
C LYS A 22 -1.59 -8.23 -1.94
N PHE A 23 -0.54 -7.68 -1.33
CA PHE A 23 -0.58 -7.25 0.07
C PHE A 23 -1.61 -6.15 0.33
N ALA A 24 -1.71 -5.14 -0.54
CA ALA A 24 -2.71 -4.08 -0.39
C ALA A 24 -4.14 -4.65 -0.38
N VAL A 25 -4.44 -5.56 -1.31
CA VAL A 25 -5.74 -6.24 -1.41
C VAL A 25 -6.02 -7.12 -0.18
N ILE A 26 -5.06 -7.96 0.23
CA ILE A 26 -5.18 -8.86 1.39
C ILE A 26 -5.40 -8.08 2.68
N TYR A 27 -4.71 -6.94 2.84
CA TYR A 27 -4.85 -6.06 4.00
C TYR A 27 -6.06 -5.11 3.91
N GLY A 28 -6.94 -5.33 2.93
CA GLY A 28 -8.26 -4.74 2.87
C GLY A 28 -8.36 -3.46 2.06
N ALA A 29 -7.62 -3.26 0.96
CA ALA A 29 -7.89 -2.13 0.05
C ALA A 29 -9.22 -2.34 -0.72
N ASP A 30 -10.04 -1.28 -0.91
CA ASP A 30 -11.21 -1.31 -1.83
C ASP A 30 -10.77 -1.15 -3.28
N ALA A 31 -9.67 -0.42 -3.47
CA ALA A 31 -9.07 -0.19 -4.76
C ALA A 31 -7.54 -0.12 -4.64
N VAL A 32 -6.85 -0.50 -5.69
CA VAL A 32 -5.39 -0.35 -5.81
C VAL A 32 -5.05 0.53 -6.99
N TYR A 33 -4.02 1.37 -6.83
CA TYR A 33 -3.52 2.19 -7.93
C TYR A 33 -2.05 1.90 -8.24
N PHE A 34 -1.72 1.81 -9.53
CA PHE A 34 -0.38 1.48 -10.01
C PHE A 34 -0.11 2.05 -11.41
N GLY A 35 1.16 2.19 -11.77
CA GLY A 35 1.61 2.61 -13.10
C GLY A 35 2.39 1.50 -13.81
N GLY A 36 2.51 1.63 -15.13
CA GLY A 36 3.28 0.73 -16.00
C GLY A 36 4.69 1.23 -16.35
N GLY A 37 5.28 2.11 -15.52
CA GLY A 37 6.65 2.60 -15.74
C GLY A 37 6.79 3.65 -16.85
N ARG A 38 5.68 4.19 -17.36
CA ARG A 38 5.63 5.37 -18.24
C ARG A 38 4.49 6.30 -17.82
N HIS A 39 4.57 7.58 -18.21
CA HIS A 39 3.51 8.59 -18.08
C HIS A 39 2.83 8.71 -16.70
N ASN A 40 3.57 8.37 -15.65
CA ASN A 40 3.18 8.63 -14.26
C ASN A 40 4.30 9.35 -13.51
N LEU A 41 3.93 10.17 -12.52
CA LEU A 41 4.86 11.03 -11.79
C LEU A 41 5.81 10.30 -10.84
N ARG A 42 5.76 8.97 -10.79
CA ARG A 42 6.69 8.12 -10.03
C ARG A 42 7.35 7.06 -10.91
N ILE A 43 7.67 7.45 -12.14
CA ILE A 43 8.34 6.62 -13.14
C ILE A 43 9.67 6.01 -12.63
N GLN A 44 10.39 6.73 -11.77
CA GLN A 44 11.66 6.29 -11.18
C GLN A 44 11.51 5.32 -10.00
N SER A 45 10.29 4.99 -9.60
CA SER A 45 10.02 4.00 -8.55
C SER A 45 9.53 2.69 -9.15
N ASP A 46 9.40 1.64 -8.33
CA ASP A 46 8.80 0.39 -8.77
C ASP A 46 7.41 0.64 -9.40
N ASN A 47 7.21 0.02 -10.56
CA ASN A 47 5.98 -0.04 -11.34
C ASN A 47 5.69 -1.51 -11.69
N LEU A 48 4.46 -1.81 -12.11
CA LEU A 48 4.15 -3.14 -12.63
C LEU A 48 4.74 -3.29 -14.03
N ALA A 49 5.33 -4.45 -14.31
CA ALA A 49 5.65 -4.82 -15.69
C ALA A 49 4.35 -5.06 -16.45
N MET A 50 4.36 -4.86 -17.77
CA MET A 50 3.16 -5.04 -18.61
C MET A 50 2.60 -6.47 -18.50
N ASP A 51 3.48 -7.47 -18.41
CA ASP A 51 3.11 -8.87 -18.26
C ASP A 51 2.41 -9.16 -16.91
N ASP A 52 2.73 -8.39 -15.86
CA ASP A 52 2.13 -8.54 -14.53
C ASP A 52 0.73 -7.93 -14.43
N ILE A 53 0.36 -7.01 -15.35
CA ILE A 53 -0.91 -6.27 -15.28
C ILE A 53 -2.10 -7.23 -15.39
N ALA A 54 -2.04 -8.21 -16.29
CA ALA A 54 -3.12 -9.17 -16.47
C ALA A 54 -3.37 -10.01 -15.20
N GLU A 55 -2.30 -10.42 -14.52
CA GLU A 55 -2.40 -11.13 -13.24
C GLU A 55 -2.95 -10.24 -12.13
N ALA A 56 -2.47 -8.99 -12.05
CA ALA A 56 -2.97 -8.01 -11.09
C ALA A 56 -4.48 -7.79 -11.22
N LEU A 57 -4.97 -7.57 -12.44
CA LEU A 57 -6.39 -7.39 -12.73
C LEU A 57 -7.22 -8.61 -12.33
N ARG A 58 -6.73 -9.82 -12.64
CA ARG A 58 -7.40 -11.08 -12.25
C ARG A 58 -7.47 -11.22 -10.73
N PHE A 59 -6.35 -11.03 -10.03
CA PHE A 59 -6.28 -11.15 -8.57
C PHE A 59 -7.23 -10.19 -7.84
N CYS A 60 -7.30 -8.94 -8.32
CA CYS A 60 -8.19 -7.91 -7.81
C CYS A 60 -9.66 -8.26 -8.07
N ARG A 61 -10.01 -8.67 -9.30
CA ARG A 61 -11.38 -9.03 -9.69
C ARG A 61 -11.94 -10.18 -8.85
N GLU A 62 -11.15 -11.23 -8.62
CA GLU A 62 -11.53 -12.37 -7.79
C GLU A 62 -11.87 -11.98 -6.34
N ARG A 63 -11.40 -10.81 -5.88
CA ARG A 63 -11.57 -10.30 -4.52
C ARG A 63 -12.44 -9.06 -4.45
N GLY A 64 -13.06 -8.65 -5.56
CA GLY A 64 -13.90 -7.45 -5.61
C GLY A 64 -13.17 -6.12 -5.40
N VAL A 65 -11.84 -6.09 -5.60
CA VAL A 65 -11.03 -4.88 -5.45
C VAL A 65 -10.90 -4.17 -6.79
N ARG A 66 -11.10 -2.85 -6.82
CA ARG A 66 -11.00 -2.04 -8.04
C ARG A 66 -9.55 -1.72 -8.41
N THR A 67 -9.31 -1.51 -9.69
CA THR A 67 -7.98 -1.23 -10.26
C THR A 67 -7.94 0.13 -10.95
N ILE A 68 -6.93 0.91 -10.59
CA ILE A 68 -6.75 2.27 -11.09
C ILE A 68 -5.36 2.40 -11.73
N PHE A 69 -5.30 2.62 -13.04
CA PHE A 69 -4.03 2.78 -13.73
C PHE A 69 -3.59 4.25 -13.78
N LEU A 70 -2.32 4.53 -13.51
CA LEU A 70 -1.79 5.89 -13.44
C LEU A 70 -1.34 6.41 -14.80
N LEU A 71 -1.94 7.53 -15.23
CA LEU A 71 -1.54 8.36 -16.36
C LEU A 71 -1.43 9.83 -15.90
N ASN A 72 -0.76 10.04 -14.77
CA ASN A 72 -0.87 11.30 -14.04
C ASN A 72 0.31 12.28 -14.26
N SER A 73 1.16 12.02 -15.26
CA SER A 73 2.20 12.96 -15.70
C SER A 73 1.62 14.22 -16.34
N PHE A 74 2.36 15.32 -16.20
CA PHE A 74 2.14 16.55 -16.97
C PHE A 74 2.91 16.46 -18.28
N LEU A 75 2.22 16.62 -19.40
CA LEU A 75 2.79 16.43 -20.73
C LEU A 75 3.35 17.75 -21.25
N HIS A 76 4.56 17.70 -21.80
CA HIS A 76 5.04 18.70 -22.75
C HIS A 76 4.71 18.26 -24.17
N GLU A 77 4.78 19.19 -25.13
CA GLU A 77 4.48 18.91 -26.55
C GLU A 77 5.23 17.68 -27.10
N LYS A 78 6.51 17.54 -26.74
CA LYS A 78 7.34 16.40 -27.16
C LYS A 78 6.88 15.04 -26.63
N ASP A 79 6.07 15.03 -25.56
CA ASP A 79 5.62 13.81 -24.86
C ASP A 79 4.31 13.27 -25.47
N ILE A 80 3.59 14.06 -26.26
CA ILE A 80 2.24 13.72 -26.79
C ILE A 80 2.26 12.40 -27.58
N ALA A 81 3.16 12.27 -28.56
CA ALA A 81 3.22 11.07 -29.39
C ALA A 81 3.56 9.80 -28.59
N GLU A 82 4.32 9.93 -27.50
CA GLU A 82 4.64 8.79 -26.62
C GLU A 82 3.46 8.45 -25.69
N ALA A 83 2.73 9.46 -25.22
CA ALA A 83 1.52 9.28 -24.43
C ALA A 83 0.44 8.55 -25.24
N GLU A 84 0.21 8.94 -26.49
CA GLU A 84 -0.73 8.25 -27.42
C GLU A 84 -0.40 6.76 -27.57
N ARG A 85 0.89 6.44 -27.81
CA ARG A 85 1.35 5.05 -27.89
C ARG A 85 1.11 4.28 -26.59
N SER A 86 1.41 4.90 -25.46
CA SER A 86 1.21 4.27 -24.14
C SER A 86 -0.27 4.00 -23.86
N ILE A 87 -1.16 4.93 -24.22
CA ILE A 87 -2.61 4.74 -24.08
C ILE A 87 -3.08 3.61 -25.00
N ALA A 88 -2.63 3.57 -26.25
CA ALA A 88 -2.97 2.49 -27.18
C ALA A 88 -2.50 1.12 -26.67
N GLU A 89 -1.30 1.05 -26.08
CA GLU A 89 -0.76 -0.16 -25.46
C GLU A 89 -1.62 -0.65 -24.29
N ILE A 90 -2.14 0.24 -23.45
CA ILE A 90 -2.86 -0.16 -22.22
C ILE A 90 -4.39 -0.19 -22.37
N LYS A 91 -4.97 0.39 -23.42
CA LYS A 91 -6.42 0.52 -23.62
C LYS A 91 -7.18 -0.81 -23.57
N HIS A 92 -6.54 -1.91 -23.99
CA HIS A 92 -7.17 -3.23 -24.03
C HIS A 92 -7.34 -3.86 -22.64
N PHE A 93 -6.66 -3.34 -21.62
CA PHE A 93 -6.85 -3.76 -20.24
C PHE A 93 -8.12 -3.11 -19.65
N ALA A 94 -8.95 -3.94 -19.02
CA ALA A 94 -10.17 -3.50 -18.37
C ALA A 94 -9.89 -2.94 -16.97
N PHE A 95 -9.25 -1.78 -16.88
CA PHE A 95 -9.13 -1.04 -15.62
C PHE A 95 -10.47 -0.42 -15.24
N ASP A 96 -10.80 -0.43 -13.94
CA ASP A 96 -12.01 0.26 -13.45
C ASP A 96 -11.89 1.78 -13.65
N ALA A 97 -10.68 2.32 -13.43
CA ALA A 97 -10.40 3.73 -13.67
C ALA A 97 -8.97 3.99 -14.17
N VAL A 98 -8.77 5.17 -14.76
CA VAL A 98 -7.44 5.79 -14.91
C VAL A 98 -7.35 7.08 -14.14
N MET A 99 -6.17 7.34 -13.58
CA MET A 99 -5.89 8.54 -12.83
C MET A 99 -5.04 9.51 -13.65
N VAL A 100 -5.58 10.69 -13.94
CA VAL A 100 -4.94 11.73 -14.75
C VAL A 100 -4.74 13.03 -13.94
N SER A 101 -3.74 13.83 -14.30
CA SER A 101 -3.56 15.20 -13.75
C SER A 101 -3.66 16.27 -14.83
N ASP A 102 -3.23 15.95 -16.04
CA ASP A 102 -3.05 16.89 -17.14
C ASP A 102 -4.29 16.92 -18.06
N PRO A 103 -4.80 18.10 -18.43
CA PRO A 103 -5.91 18.22 -19.38
C PRO A 103 -5.61 17.62 -20.76
N GLY A 104 -4.37 17.72 -21.26
CA GLY A 104 -3.97 17.10 -22.52
C GLY A 104 -4.02 15.58 -22.44
N MET A 105 -3.47 14.98 -21.37
CA MET A 105 -3.61 13.54 -21.12
C MET A 105 -5.07 13.09 -21.01
N LEU A 106 -5.92 13.88 -20.34
CA LEU A 106 -7.35 13.62 -20.26
C LEU A 106 -7.99 13.57 -21.65
N MET A 107 -7.66 14.53 -22.52
CA MET A 107 -8.16 14.56 -23.90
C MET A 107 -7.68 13.33 -24.67
N LEU A 108 -6.39 12.98 -24.62
CA LEU A 108 -5.84 11.80 -25.29
C LEU A 108 -6.52 10.50 -24.85
N VAL A 109 -6.79 10.33 -23.55
CA VAL A 109 -7.52 9.16 -23.02
C VAL A 109 -8.95 9.09 -23.58
N ARG A 110 -9.63 10.24 -23.68
CA ARG A 110 -10.99 10.33 -24.22
C ARG A 110 -11.02 10.06 -25.73
N GLU A 111 -10.11 10.65 -26.48
CA GLU A 111 -9.96 10.49 -27.94
C GLU A 111 -9.59 9.06 -28.31
N ALA A 112 -8.74 8.42 -27.50
CA ALA A 112 -8.44 7.00 -27.64
C ALA A 112 -9.67 6.11 -27.39
N GLY A 113 -10.78 6.63 -26.85
CA GLY A 113 -12.01 5.90 -26.61
C GLY A 113 -11.87 4.84 -25.53
N MET A 114 -11.13 5.14 -24.46
CA MET A 114 -10.97 4.24 -23.32
C MET A 114 -12.20 4.31 -22.41
N GLU A 115 -12.74 3.16 -22.04
CA GLU A 115 -14.03 3.06 -21.33
C GLU A 115 -13.92 3.22 -19.80
N SER A 116 -12.71 3.13 -19.25
CA SER A 116 -12.43 3.27 -17.81
C SER A 116 -12.93 4.61 -17.25
N GLU A 117 -13.36 4.60 -15.98
CA GLU A 117 -13.67 5.83 -15.26
C GLU A 117 -12.45 6.75 -15.21
N ILE A 118 -12.68 8.06 -15.18
CA ILE A 118 -11.60 9.04 -15.07
C ILE A 118 -11.56 9.56 -13.66
N HIS A 119 -10.47 9.24 -12.97
CA HIS A 119 -10.13 9.78 -11.67
C HIS A 119 -9.14 10.93 -11.85
N LEU A 120 -9.31 11.98 -11.05
CA LEU A 120 -8.33 13.04 -10.98
C LEU A 120 -7.30 12.73 -9.91
N SER A 121 -6.05 12.95 -10.26
CA SER A 121 -4.89 12.75 -9.42
C SER A 121 -4.83 13.80 -8.31
N THR A 122 -4.35 13.42 -7.12
CA THR A 122 -4.12 14.34 -5.97
C THR A 122 -3.16 15.50 -6.28
N GLN A 123 -2.43 15.41 -7.39
CA GLN A 123 -1.61 16.49 -7.93
C GLN A 123 -2.44 17.69 -8.37
N MET A 124 -3.75 17.50 -8.53
CA MET A 124 -4.76 18.54 -8.44
C MET A 124 -4.95 18.93 -6.97
N SER A 125 -4.00 19.69 -6.42
CA SER A 125 -3.87 20.01 -5.00
C SER A 125 -5.18 20.37 -4.29
N THR A 126 -5.32 19.91 -3.04
CA THR A 126 -6.44 20.26 -2.15
C THR A 126 -5.98 21.27 -1.11
N LEU A 127 -6.05 22.56 -1.43
CA LEU A 127 -5.52 23.63 -0.57
C LEU A 127 -6.61 24.40 0.21
N ASN A 128 -7.88 24.03 0.03
CA ASN A 128 -8.98 24.66 0.75
C ASN A 128 -10.16 23.71 0.90
N HIS A 129 -11.07 24.04 1.81
CA HIS A 129 -12.25 23.23 2.10
C HIS A 129 -13.18 23.04 0.91
N ARG A 130 -13.19 23.95 -0.10
CA ARG A 130 -14.02 23.78 -1.31
C ARG A 130 -13.44 22.72 -2.23
N ALA A 131 -12.12 22.71 -2.42
CA ALA A 131 -11.43 21.63 -3.09
C ALA A 131 -11.64 20.31 -2.33
N ALA A 132 -11.52 20.31 -0.99
CA ALA A 132 -11.76 19.11 -0.19
C ALA A 132 -13.19 18.57 -0.38
N ARG A 133 -14.19 19.46 -0.42
CA ARG A 133 -15.58 19.13 -0.71
C ARG A 133 -15.82 18.58 -2.13
N PHE A 134 -14.95 18.86 -3.08
CA PHE A 134 -15.00 18.28 -4.42
C PHE A 134 -14.54 16.80 -4.42
N TRP A 135 -13.68 16.40 -3.47
CA TRP A 135 -13.08 15.06 -3.39
C TRP A 135 -13.81 14.07 -2.46
N THR A 136 -14.99 14.41 -1.94
CA THR A 136 -15.62 13.77 -0.76
C THR A 136 -16.02 12.29 -0.89
N ASP A 137 -15.77 11.64 -2.02
CA ASP A 137 -16.19 10.24 -2.26
C ASP A 137 -15.07 9.20 -2.03
N ALA A 138 -13.79 9.59 -1.92
CA ALA A 138 -12.68 8.63 -1.73
C ALA A 138 -11.47 9.21 -0.98
N PHE A 139 -10.83 8.40 -0.13
CA PHE A 139 -9.57 8.74 0.51
C PHE A 139 -8.42 7.95 -0.10
N LYS A 140 -7.37 8.65 -0.51
CA LYS A 140 -6.16 8.06 -1.05
C LYS A 140 -5.09 8.00 0.03
N ILE A 141 -4.49 6.83 0.22
CA ILE A 141 -3.28 6.69 1.03
C ILE A 141 -2.09 7.15 0.17
N GLU A 142 -1.56 8.33 0.45
CA GLU A 142 -0.42 8.91 -0.27
C GLU A 142 0.85 8.81 0.61
N GLY A 143 1.95 8.38 0.03
CA GLY A 143 3.24 8.30 0.73
C GLY A 143 4.37 7.93 -0.19
N ARG A 144 5.59 8.45 0.07
CA ARG A 144 6.78 8.15 -0.74
C ARG A 144 7.36 6.76 -0.44
N MET A 145 7.11 6.25 0.76
CA MET A 145 7.52 4.90 1.12
C MET A 145 6.52 3.87 0.58
N LYS A 146 7.05 2.76 0.07
CA LYS A 146 6.27 1.69 -0.57
C LYS A 146 6.77 0.30 -0.15
N SER A 147 7.36 0.17 1.04
CA SER A 147 7.71 -1.17 1.55
C SER A 147 6.42 -1.99 1.75
N ILE A 148 6.52 -3.31 1.70
CA ILE A 148 5.38 -4.20 2.00
C ILE A 148 4.81 -3.86 3.37
N TYR A 149 5.68 -3.67 4.37
CA TYR A 149 5.27 -3.25 5.71
C TYR A 149 4.47 -1.93 5.71
N TYR A 150 4.91 -0.91 4.98
CA TYR A 150 4.17 0.35 4.89
C TYR A 150 2.79 0.13 4.27
N VAL A 151 2.71 -0.57 3.14
CA VAL A 151 1.45 -0.80 2.45
C VAL A 151 0.50 -1.62 3.32
N ALA A 152 0.98 -2.70 3.92
CA ALA A 152 0.20 -3.56 4.81
C ALA A 152 -0.31 -2.79 6.05
N ASN A 153 0.59 -2.15 6.80
CA ASN A 153 0.24 -1.49 8.05
C ASN A 153 -0.64 -0.25 7.83
N THR A 154 -0.28 0.61 6.87
CA THR A 154 -1.07 1.82 6.62
C THR A 154 -2.46 1.45 6.11
N THR A 155 -2.58 0.49 5.19
CA THR A 155 -3.88 0.07 4.63
C THR A 155 -4.81 -0.48 5.71
N ARG A 156 -4.37 -1.45 6.52
CA ARG A 156 -5.22 -2.05 7.56
C ARG A 156 -5.65 -1.06 8.64
N ILE A 157 -4.78 -0.11 9.01
CA ILE A 157 -5.08 0.86 10.06
C ILE A 157 -6.11 1.87 9.58
N TYR A 158 -5.92 2.42 8.38
CA TYR A 158 -6.96 3.27 7.76
C TYR A 158 -8.25 2.49 7.53
N ARG A 159 -8.17 1.18 7.23
CA ARG A 159 -9.33 0.31 7.06
C ARG A 159 -10.13 0.22 8.34
N HIS A 160 -9.48 -0.20 9.42
CA HIS A 160 -10.10 -0.32 10.72
C HIS A 160 -10.68 1.01 11.20
N ALA A 161 -9.94 2.11 11.01
CA ALA A 161 -10.38 3.45 11.35
C ALA A 161 -11.60 3.90 10.52
N ALA A 162 -11.63 3.62 9.22
CA ALA A 162 -12.76 3.96 8.34
C ALA A 162 -14.02 3.14 8.66
N ASP A 163 -13.86 1.88 9.09
CA ASP A 163 -14.98 1.08 9.64
C ASP A 163 -15.58 1.78 10.86
N HIS A 164 -14.73 2.09 11.84
CA HIS A 164 -15.14 2.66 13.12
C HIS A 164 -15.63 4.11 12.99
N ALA A 165 -15.17 4.85 11.99
CA ALA A 165 -15.72 6.18 11.68
C ALA A 165 -17.17 6.09 11.19
N ALA A 166 -17.54 5.00 10.51
CA ALA A 166 -18.89 4.77 10.03
C ALA A 166 -19.80 4.09 11.06
N SER A 167 -19.27 3.16 11.86
CA SER A 167 -20.05 2.35 12.81
C SER A 167 -19.94 2.77 14.28
N GLY A 168 -19.00 3.66 14.63
CA GLY A 168 -18.66 4.04 16.01
C GLY A 168 -17.36 3.38 16.53
N GLY A 169 -16.83 3.87 17.65
CA GLY A 169 -15.63 3.31 18.30
C GLY A 169 -14.27 3.84 17.81
N PHE A 170 -14.27 4.86 16.94
CA PHE A 170 -13.05 5.48 16.42
C PHE A 170 -12.17 6.05 17.54
N ASP A 171 -12.76 6.81 18.46
CA ASP A 171 -12.01 7.51 19.53
C ASP A 171 -11.33 6.54 20.50
N GLU A 172 -11.97 5.39 20.76
CA GLU A 172 -11.41 4.34 21.62
C GLU A 172 -10.14 3.72 21.01
N HIS A 173 -10.12 3.54 19.69
CA HIS A 173 -9.01 2.94 18.96
C HIS A 173 -7.97 3.96 18.46
N LEU A 174 -8.23 5.26 18.60
CA LEU A 174 -7.35 6.32 18.13
C LEU A 174 -5.91 6.21 18.67
N PRO A 175 -5.65 5.86 19.95
CA PRO A 175 -4.30 5.62 20.44
C PRO A 175 -3.58 4.50 19.67
N PHE A 176 -4.26 3.38 19.43
CA PHE A 176 -3.71 2.26 18.66
C PHE A 176 -3.39 2.67 17.21
N TYR A 177 -4.28 3.41 16.54
CA TYR A 177 -4.04 3.88 15.19
C TYR A 177 -2.82 4.79 15.10
N ARG A 178 -2.66 5.72 16.05
CA ARG A 178 -1.51 6.62 16.11
C ARG A 178 -0.22 5.85 16.35
N ASP A 179 -0.20 4.97 17.35
CA ASP A 179 0.98 4.16 17.68
C ASP A 179 1.45 3.33 16.50
N GLU A 180 0.52 2.68 15.78
CA GLU A 180 0.86 1.87 14.61
C GLU A 180 1.39 2.70 13.45
N GLN A 181 0.86 3.91 13.23
CA GLN A 181 1.36 4.81 12.19
C GLN A 181 2.73 5.40 12.53
N GLU A 182 3.03 5.63 13.81
CA GLU A 182 4.38 6.06 14.21
C GLU A 182 5.47 5.00 13.96
N LEU A 183 5.09 3.73 13.78
CA LEU A 183 6.04 2.66 13.51
C LEU A 183 6.46 2.55 12.05
N VAL A 184 5.61 2.99 11.12
CA VAL A 184 6.06 3.16 9.73
C VAL A 184 7.01 4.35 9.67
N SER A 185 8.06 4.27 8.86
CA SER A 185 8.95 5.42 8.68
C SER A 185 8.18 6.62 8.13
N HIS A 186 8.28 7.76 8.80
CA HIS A 186 7.47 8.94 8.52
C HIS A 186 8.28 10.21 8.82
N ARG A 187 7.74 11.36 8.45
CA ARG A 187 8.14 12.65 9.00
C ARG A 187 7.14 13.03 10.09
N PRO A 188 7.49 13.88 11.07
CA PRO A 188 6.58 14.36 12.09
C PRO A 188 5.19 14.66 11.54
N TYR A 189 4.16 14.07 12.15
CA TYR A 189 2.77 14.35 11.82
C TYR A 189 2.37 15.74 12.28
N THR A 190 1.47 16.40 11.54
CA THR A 190 0.84 17.65 11.95
C THR A 190 -0.58 17.39 12.45
N GLY A 191 -1.13 18.33 13.23
CA GLY A 191 -2.45 18.19 13.85
C GLY A 191 -3.60 18.22 12.85
N ASP A 192 -3.54 19.08 11.83
CA ASP A 192 -4.55 19.19 10.78
C ASP A 192 -4.02 19.86 9.50
N LEU A 193 -4.91 20.00 8.50
CA LEU A 193 -4.65 20.59 7.18
C LEU A 193 -4.40 22.12 7.23
N PHE A 194 -4.86 22.80 8.28
CA PHE A 194 -4.91 24.26 8.36
C PHE A 194 -3.87 24.85 9.32
N ASN A 195 -3.40 24.06 10.27
CA ASN A 195 -2.38 24.38 11.26
C ASN A 195 -1.07 23.70 10.86
N GLU A 196 -0.52 24.15 9.72
CA GLU A 196 0.83 23.76 9.32
C GLU A 196 1.83 24.37 10.31
N PHE A 197 2.72 23.52 10.85
CA PHE A 197 3.93 23.86 11.61
C PHE A 197 3.89 25.23 12.31
N GLU A 198 3.44 25.28 13.56
CA GLU A 198 3.63 26.47 14.39
C GLU A 198 5.14 26.75 14.54
N GLY A 199 5.66 27.67 13.71
CA GLY A 199 6.96 28.30 13.92
C GLY A 199 8.21 27.52 13.53
N GLY A 200 8.26 26.89 12.34
CA GLY A 200 9.52 26.34 11.83
C GLY A 200 9.56 26.29 10.31
N GLY A 201 10.43 27.10 9.69
CA GLY A 201 10.72 26.99 8.25
C GLY A 201 11.13 25.57 7.86
N VAL A 202 10.89 25.19 6.61
CA VAL A 202 11.16 23.85 6.05
C VAL A 202 12.66 23.62 5.93
N ILE A 203 13.33 23.36 7.06
CA ILE A 203 14.67 22.80 7.13
C ILE A 203 14.52 21.28 7.03
N SER A 204 15.44 20.62 6.31
CA SER A 204 15.49 19.17 6.08
C SER A 204 14.95 18.34 7.26
N ILE A 205 13.67 17.97 7.19
CA ILE A 205 13.02 17.14 8.21
C ILE A 205 13.44 15.68 7.98
N PRO A 206 14.23 15.07 8.90
CA PRO A 206 14.68 13.70 8.73
C PRO A 206 13.51 12.72 8.88
N TYR A 207 13.66 11.53 8.30
CA TYR A 207 12.73 10.44 8.54
C TYR A 207 12.92 9.90 9.95
N ILE A 208 11.82 9.70 10.65
CA ILE A 208 11.72 8.98 11.93
C ILE A 208 11.51 7.50 11.61
N LYS A 209 12.32 6.62 12.20
CA LYS A 209 12.20 5.17 12.04
C LYS A 209 12.13 4.52 13.42
N LYS A 210 10.94 4.03 13.80
CA LYS A 210 10.69 3.33 15.08
C LYS A 210 10.53 1.82 14.92
N ALA A 211 10.47 1.30 13.70
CA ALA A 211 10.45 -0.13 13.43
C ALA A 211 11.27 -0.52 12.20
N LEU A 212 11.69 -1.78 12.19
CA LEU A 212 12.40 -2.44 11.10
C LEU A 212 11.52 -3.55 10.52
N PHE A 213 11.25 -3.48 9.22
CA PHE A 213 10.57 -4.55 8.48
C PHE A 213 11.50 -5.76 8.32
N LEU A 214 11.12 -6.91 8.88
CA LEU A 214 11.96 -8.12 8.88
C LEU A 214 11.68 -9.02 7.69
N GLY A 215 10.41 -9.22 7.35
CA GLY A 215 9.99 -10.18 6.33
C GLY A 215 8.49 -10.41 6.35
N TYR A 216 8.01 -11.34 5.54
CA TYR A 216 6.61 -11.76 5.55
C TYR A 216 6.49 -13.26 5.28
N LYS A 217 5.38 -13.87 5.71
CA LYS A 217 5.09 -15.29 5.49
C LYS A 217 4.61 -15.51 4.04
N THR A 218 5.31 -16.37 3.30
CA THR A 218 4.96 -16.77 1.92
C THR A 218 4.14 -18.06 1.88
N GLY A 219 4.06 -18.79 2.99
CA GLY A 219 3.34 -20.06 3.11
C GLY A 219 3.77 -20.85 4.34
N ALA A 220 3.37 -22.11 4.40
CA ALA A 220 3.76 -23.06 5.44
C ALA A 220 4.45 -24.28 4.83
N ALA A 221 5.45 -24.81 5.52
CA ALA A 221 6.06 -26.09 5.21
C ALA A 221 5.22 -27.26 5.78
N PRO A 222 5.40 -28.50 5.29
CA PRO A 222 4.62 -29.65 5.75
C PRO A 222 4.71 -29.95 7.25
N ASP A 223 5.77 -29.50 7.91
CA ASP A 223 5.99 -29.62 9.34
C ASP A 223 5.41 -28.45 10.16
N GLY A 224 4.60 -27.58 9.54
CA GLY A 224 3.96 -26.44 10.19
C GLY A 224 4.85 -25.20 10.35
N ALA A 225 6.12 -25.28 9.95
CA ALA A 225 7.03 -24.15 9.99
C ALA A 225 6.64 -23.08 8.96
N ALA A 226 6.77 -21.81 9.32
CA ALA A 226 6.43 -20.71 8.42
C ALA A 226 7.55 -20.50 7.39
N LEU A 227 7.19 -20.41 6.11
CA LEU A 227 8.12 -19.98 5.06
C LEU A 227 8.16 -18.45 5.08
N ILE A 228 9.30 -17.86 5.44
CA ILE A 228 9.44 -16.41 5.61
C ILE A 228 10.40 -15.86 4.56
N LYS A 229 9.92 -14.93 3.72
CA LYS A 229 10.77 -14.08 2.87
C LYS A 229 11.33 -12.94 3.70
N THR A 230 12.64 -12.91 3.88
CA THR A 230 13.32 -11.92 4.73
C THR A 230 13.84 -10.72 3.94
N PHE A 231 13.84 -9.55 4.58
CA PHE A 231 14.39 -8.28 4.08
C PHE A 231 15.40 -7.66 5.06
N ASN A 232 15.28 -7.99 6.35
CA ASN A 232 16.30 -7.68 7.35
C ASN A 232 16.62 -8.95 8.15
N PRO A 233 17.79 -9.03 8.81
CA PRO A 233 18.20 -10.23 9.51
C PRO A 233 17.24 -10.62 10.64
N ILE A 234 16.88 -11.90 10.67
CA ILE A 234 16.16 -12.55 11.77
C ILE A 234 17.08 -13.58 12.43
N ARG A 235 17.20 -13.60 13.75
CA ARG A 235 18.07 -14.49 14.53
C ARG A 235 17.27 -15.49 15.35
N ARG A 236 17.85 -16.68 15.52
CA ARG A 236 17.34 -17.69 16.43
C ARG A 236 17.25 -17.12 17.85
N HIS A 237 16.19 -17.48 18.57
CA HIS A 237 15.83 -17.04 19.92
C HIS A 237 15.44 -15.55 20.06
N GLU A 238 15.41 -14.77 18.97
CA GLU A 238 14.90 -13.41 19.06
C GLU A 238 13.36 -13.40 19.08
N THR A 239 12.79 -12.35 19.68
CA THR A 239 11.34 -12.10 19.60
C THR A 239 11.06 -11.07 18.49
N VAL A 240 10.14 -11.42 17.60
CA VAL A 240 9.68 -10.58 16.50
C VAL A 240 8.19 -10.24 16.69
N GLU A 241 7.74 -9.11 16.17
CA GLU A 241 6.31 -8.79 16.09
C GLU A 241 5.77 -9.19 14.71
N ALA A 242 4.61 -9.83 14.65
CA ALA A 242 3.89 -10.06 13.41
C ALA A 242 2.57 -9.30 13.44
N ILE A 243 2.26 -8.66 12.31
CA ILE A 243 1.00 -7.96 12.08
C ILE A 243 0.18 -8.64 10.98
N PHE A 244 -1.13 -8.57 11.10
CA PHE A 244 -2.09 -9.27 10.23
C PHE A 244 -3.15 -8.32 9.67
N PRO A 245 -3.92 -8.71 8.64
CA PRO A 245 -5.15 -8.02 8.27
C PRO A 245 -6.09 -7.87 9.47
N ILE A 246 -6.86 -6.78 9.51
CA ILE A 246 -7.84 -6.53 10.58
C ILE A 246 -9.23 -6.71 9.98
N SER A 247 -9.81 -7.91 10.11
CA SER A 247 -11.19 -8.22 9.70
C SER A 247 -12.07 -8.55 10.90
N ASP A 248 -11.57 -9.38 11.83
CA ASP A 248 -12.30 -9.90 13.00
C ASP A 248 -11.51 -9.62 14.29
N GLY A 249 -11.12 -8.35 14.47
CA GLY A 249 -10.29 -7.89 15.57
C GLY A 249 -8.78 -7.93 15.28
N ILE A 250 -7.99 -7.44 16.23
CA ILE A 250 -6.53 -7.31 16.09
C ILE A 250 -5.87 -8.62 16.55
N GLN A 251 -5.23 -9.31 15.62
CA GLN A 251 -4.55 -10.60 15.85
C GLN A 251 -3.03 -10.48 16.00
N ASP A 252 -2.51 -9.25 16.05
CA ASP A 252 -1.09 -8.96 16.14
C ASP A 252 -0.46 -9.62 17.38
N GLY A 253 0.81 -10.02 17.25
CA GLY A 253 1.45 -10.72 18.36
C GLY A 253 2.97 -10.76 18.27
N ARG A 254 3.58 -11.12 19.41
CA ARG A 254 5.02 -11.36 19.53
C ARG A 254 5.33 -12.84 19.42
N PHE A 255 6.24 -13.21 18.55
CA PHE A 255 6.64 -14.59 18.28
C PHE A 255 8.12 -14.76 18.58
N THR A 256 8.50 -15.83 19.25
CA THR A 256 9.90 -16.17 19.50
C THR A 256 10.38 -17.15 18.45
N VAL A 257 11.51 -16.84 17.81
CA VAL A 257 12.13 -17.70 16.80
C VAL A 257 12.77 -18.90 17.49
N CYS A 258 12.23 -20.11 17.29
CA CYS A 258 12.78 -21.34 17.86
C CYS A 258 13.90 -21.91 16.99
N GLU A 259 13.68 -22.00 15.68
CA GLU A 259 14.63 -22.57 14.72
C GLU A 259 14.52 -21.87 13.36
N ILE A 260 15.65 -21.79 12.64
CA ILE A 260 15.72 -21.26 11.29
C ILE A 260 16.42 -22.30 10.43
N ILE A 261 15.77 -22.69 9.34
CA ILE A 261 16.26 -23.70 8.40
C ILE A 261 16.37 -23.06 7.02
N ASP A 262 17.56 -23.17 6.42
CA ASP A 262 17.81 -22.65 5.08
C ASP A 262 17.22 -23.54 3.98
N ARG A 263 17.39 -23.12 2.72
CA ARG A 263 16.88 -23.86 1.55
C ARG A 263 17.52 -25.24 1.36
N ASP A 264 18.70 -25.46 1.94
CA ASP A 264 19.46 -26.70 1.83
C ASP A 264 19.11 -27.66 2.99
N GLY A 265 18.16 -27.27 3.85
CA GLY A 265 17.70 -28.05 4.99
C GLY A 265 18.59 -27.94 6.22
N SER A 266 19.55 -27.03 6.23
CA SER A 266 20.50 -26.86 7.34
C SER A 266 19.97 -25.85 8.36
N ALA A 267 20.12 -26.17 9.64
CA ALA A 267 19.83 -25.25 10.74
C ALA A 267 20.87 -24.12 10.78
N VAL A 268 20.41 -22.87 10.84
CA VAL A 268 21.25 -21.67 10.86
C VAL A 268 20.86 -20.76 12.01
N ASP A 269 21.80 -19.97 12.52
CA ASP A 269 21.52 -19.01 13.60
C ASP A 269 20.84 -17.72 13.12
N MET A 270 20.88 -17.44 11.81
CA MET A 270 20.37 -16.19 11.26
C MET A 270 19.84 -16.35 9.83
N ALA A 271 18.59 -15.93 9.63
CA ALA A 271 18.01 -15.72 8.32
C ALA A 271 18.56 -14.42 7.72
N ARG A 272 19.32 -14.51 6.63
CA ARG A 272 19.89 -13.35 5.93
C ARG A 272 18.84 -12.68 5.03
N PRO A 273 18.95 -11.38 4.73
CA PRO A 273 18.05 -10.69 3.80
C PRO A 273 17.95 -11.35 2.42
N ASN A 274 16.83 -11.11 1.74
CA ASN A 274 16.51 -11.48 0.37
C ASN A 274 16.39 -12.97 0.07
N ALA A 275 16.24 -13.82 1.09
CA ALA A 275 16.03 -15.26 0.93
C ALA A 275 14.75 -15.73 1.64
N VAL A 276 14.28 -16.93 1.29
CA VAL A 276 13.18 -17.59 2.00
C VAL A 276 13.78 -18.61 2.94
N TYR A 277 13.32 -18.59 4.20
CA TYR A 277 13.72 -19.56 5.22
C TYR A 277 12.49 -20.25 5.77
N ARG A 278 12.66 -21.51 6.19
CA ARG A 278 11.68 -22.21 7.00
C ARG A 278 11.97 -21.87 8.46
N ILE A 279 11.06 -21.14 9.11
CA ILE A 279 11.24 -20.64 10.48
C ILE A 279 10.18 -21.26 11.39
N MET A 280 10.64 -21.91 12.45
CA MET A 280 9.77 -22.39 13.53
C MET A 280 9.66 -21.32 14.61
N PHE A 281 8.43 -21.06 15.04
CA PHE A 281 8.10 -20.13 16.11
C PHE A 281 7.56 -20.88 17.34
N ASP A 282 7.50 -20.20 18.48
CA ASP A 282 6.96 -20.70 19.75
C ASP A 282 5.48 -21.11 19.67
N ARG A 283 4.77 -20.60 18.67
CA ARG A 283 3.40 -20.97 18.32
C ARG A 283 3.15 -20.77 16.83
N GLU A 284 2.04 -21.32 16.35
CA GLU A 284 1.65 -21.20 14.94
C GLU A 284 1.50 -19.73 14.52
N MET A 285 2.10 -19.39 13.38
CA MET A 285 1.98 -18.08 12.77
C MET A 285 0.90 -18.12 11.70
N GLY A 286 -0.11 -17.26 11.83
CA GLY A 286 -1.18 -17.11 10.85
C GLY A 286 -0.68 -16.78 9.45
N ASP A 287 -1.54 -16.96 8.46
CA ASP A 287 -1.26 -16.55 7.08
C ASP A 287 -1.16 -15.02 6.95
N ASP A 288 -0.57 -14.57 5.84
CA ASP A 288 -0.37 -13.15 5.52
C ASP A 288 0.49 -12.34 6.50
N ALA A 289 1.12 -12.98 7.49
CA ALA A 289 1.92 -12.33 8.51
C ALA A 289 3.02 -11.43 7.92
N VAL A 290 3.06 -10.17 8.36
CA VAL A 290 4.16 -9.23 8.09
C VAL A 290 4.94 -9.00 9.37
N LEU A 291 6.24 -9.32 9.34
CA LEU A 291 7.12 -9.32 10.50
C LEU A 291 7.87 -7.99 10.63
N ARG A 292 7.93 -7.46 11.85
CA ARG A 292 8.67 -6.26 12.21
C ARG A 292 9.41 -6.41 13.55
N ARG A 293 10.36 -5.51 13.79
CA ARG A 293 11.01 -5.30 15.10
C ARG A 293 10.97 -3.83 15.46
N ARG A 294 10.48 -3.48 16.65
CA ARG A 294 10.57 -2.11 17.18
C ARG A 294 12.05 -1.77 17.49
N LEU A 295 12.44 -0.52 17.23
CA LEU A 295 13.80 0.00 17.44
C LEU A 295 13.93 0.71 18.78
#